data_AF-A0A2P2JSP3-F1
#
_entry.id   AF-A0A2P2JSP3-F1
#
_cell.length_a   1.000
_cell.length_b   1.000
_cell.length_c   1.000
_cell.angle_alpha   90.00
_cell.angle_beta   90.00
_cell.angle_gamma   90.00
#
_symmetry.space_group_name_H-M   'P 1'
#
loop_
_entity.id
_entity.type
_entity.pdbx_description
1 polymer ?
#
loop_
_entity_poly.entity_id
_entity_poly.type
_entity_poly.pdbx_seq_one_letter_code
_entity_poly.pdbx_strand_id
1 'polypeptide(L)'
;MAVDLSYRLGWIDDSIVNRVHNILQQAKLPTAPPETMTVEMFKSVMAVDKKVADGLLRLILLRGPLGNCVFTGDFDRQALDDTLRAFCKS
;
A
#
# COMPACT_ATOMS: atom_id res chain seq x y z
N MET A 1 -2.88 3.38 1.47
CA MET A 1 -2.40 2.47 0.40
C MET A 1 -1.70 1.22 0.95
N ALA A 2 -0.50 1.26 1.56
CA ALA A 2 0.17 0.01 2.01
C ALA A 2 -0.64 -0.82 3.02
N VAL A 3 -1.35 -0.15 3.93
CA VAL A 3 -2.28 -0.79 4.88
C VAL A 3 -3.46 -1.43 4.16
N ASP A 4 -4.03 -0.77 3.15
CA ASP A 4 -5.13 -1.31 2.34
C ASP A 4 -4.71 -2.56 1.58
N LEU A 5 -3.52 -2.55 0.97
CA LEU A 5 -2.96 -3.73 0.32
C LEU A 5 -2.74 -4.88 1.32
N SER A 6 -2.18 -4.60 2.49
CA SER A 6 -1.96 -5.61 3.54
C SER A 6 -3.29 -6.21 4.02
N TYR A 7 -4.34 -5.40 4.10
CA TYR A 7 -5.69 -5.85 4.44
C TYR A 7 -6.33 -6.70 3.33
N ARG A 8 -6.22 -6.29 2.06
CA ARG A 8 -6.70 -7.07 0.90
C ARG A 8 -6.03 -8.43 0.77
N LEU A 9 -4.75 -8.51 1.15
CA LEU A 9 -4.00 -9.77 1.20
C LEU A 9 -4.40 -10.66 2.40
N GLY A 10 -5.27 -10.19 3.29
CA GLY A 10 -5.69 -10.89 4.51
C GLY A 10 -4.58 -10.99 5.56
N TRP A 11 -3.56 -10.13 5.50
CA TRP A 11 -2.40 -10.19 6.40
C TRP A 11 -2.60 -9.42 7.70
N ILE A 12 -3.57 -8.51 7.72
CA ILE A 12 -3.99 -7.73 8.89
C ILE A 12 -5.52 -7.67 8.96
N ASP A 13 -6.04 -7.37 10.14
CA ASP A 13 -7.46 -7.12 10.38
C ASP A 13 -7.85 -5.65 10.15
N ASP A 14 -9.17 -5.40 10.15
CA ASP A 14 -9.77 -4.08 10.01
C ASP A 14 -9.46 -3.16 11.21
N SER A 15 -9.22 -3.71 12.39
CA SER A 15 -8.85 -2.94 13.58
C SER A 15 -7.53 -2.18 13.35
N ILE A 16 -6.55 -2.79 12.67
CA ILE A 16 -5.29 -2.14 12.31
C ILE A 16 -5.53 -1.06 11.25
N VAL A 17 -6.39 -1.33 10.27
CA VAL A 17 -6.76 -0.34 9.23
C VAL A 17 -7.35 0.92 9.87
N ASN A 18 -8.34 0.74 10.74
CA ASN A 18 -9.03 1.83 11.43
C ASN A 18 -8.08 2.61 12.34
N ARG A 19 -7.19 1.94 13.06
CA ARG A 19 -6.19 2.59 13.92
C ARG A 19 -5.22 3.48 13.12
N VAL A 20 -4.72 2.98 11.99
CA VAL A 20 -3.81 3.77 11.13
C VAL A 20 -4.55 4.97 10.51
N HIS A 21 -5.80 4.80 10.09
CA HIS A 21 -6.59 5.91 9.57
C HIS A 21 -6.80 7.00 10.62
N ASN A 22 -7.20 6.60 11.83
CA ASN A 22 -7.48 7.52 12.94
C ASN A 22 -6.25 8.34 13.35
N ILE A 23 -5.07 7.71 13.46
CA ILE A 23 -3.86 8.45 13.87
C ILE A 23 -3.41 9.45 12.79
N LEU A 24 -3.52 9.09 11.50
CA LEU A 24 -3.19 9.99 10.40
C LEU A 24 -4.15 11.19 10.35
N GLN A 25 -5.45 10.96 10.58
CA GLN A 25 -6.44 12.03 10.66
C GLN A 25 -6.19 12.96 11.86
N GLN A 26 -5.89 12.41 13.04
CA GLN A 26 -5.55 13.21 14.22
C GLN A 26 -4.31 14.07 13.99
N ALA A 27 -3.33 13.55 13.25
CA ALA A 27 -2.14 14.28 12.84
C ALA A 27 -2.38 15.28 11.69
N LYS A 28 -3.62 15.40 11.18
CA LYS A 28 -4.00 16.21 10.02
C LYS A 28 -3.18 15.88 8.75
N LEU A 29 -2.82 14.61 8.59
CA LEU A 29 -2.10 14.12 7.42
C LEU A 29 -3.08 13.64 6.34
N PRO A 30 -2.71 13.77 5.06
CA PRO A 30 -3.51 13.24 3.96
C PRO A 30 -3.55 11.71 4.01
N THR A 31 -4.75 11.14 3.88
CA THR A 31 -4.98 9.68 3.86
C THR A 31 -5.18 9.12 2.45
N ALA A 32 -5.22 9.99 1.44
CA ALA A 32 -5.36 9.66 0.03
C ALA A 32 -4.26 10.36 -0.78
N PRO A 33 -3.83 9.79 -1.92
CA PRO A 33 -2.88 10.44 -2.81
C PRO A 33 -3.51 11.68 -3.48
N PRO A 34 -2.69 12.56 -4.09
CA PRO A 34 -3.17 13.68 -4.90
C PRO A 34 -4.10 13.21 -6.02
N GLU A 35 -5.12 14.00 -6.34
CA GLU A 35 -6.11 13.66 -7.38
C GLU A 35 -5.51 13.53 -8.78
N THR A 36 -4.34 14.11 -9.01
CA THR A 36 -3.60 14.05 -10.28
C THR A 36 -2.85 12.74 -10.49
N MET A 37 -2.79 11.87 -9.46
CA MET A 37 -2.05 10.60 -9.55
C MET A 37 -2.92 9.52 -10.20
N THR A 38 -2.43 8.96 -11.30
CA THR A 38 -3.04 7.81 -11.99
C THR A 38 -2.36 6.50 -11.60
N VAL A 39 -3.04 5.38 -11.85
CA VAL A 39 -2.48 4.03 -11.63
C VAL A 39 -1.18 3.83 -12.42
N GLU A 40 -1.13 4.30 -13.66
CA GLU A 40 0.04 4.18 -14.54
C GLU A 40 1.23 5.00 -14.02
N MET A 41 0.98 6.22 -13.54
CA MET A 41 2.01 7.05 -12.92
C MET A 41 2.58 6.36 -11.68
N PHE A 42 1.73 5.79 -10.82
CA PHE A 42 2.20 5.00 -9.68
C PHE A 42 3.09 3.83 -10.10
N LYS A 43 2.63 3.02 -11.05
CA LYS A 43 3.39 1.85 -11.55
C LYS A 43 4.74 2.27 -12.13
N SER A 44 4.77 3.34 -12.94
CA SER A 44 5.99 3.86 -13.55
C SER A 44 7.00 4.34 -12.50
N VAL A 45 6.56 5.11 -11.49
CA VAL A 45 7.43 5.58 -10.41
C VAL A 45 7.89 4.43 -9.52
N MET A 46 7.03 3.45 -9.23
CA MET A 46 7.40 2.28 -8.43
C MET A 46 8.40 1.37 -9.15
N ALA A 47 8.39 1.32 -10.49
CA ALA A 47 9.31 0.51 -11.28
C ALA A 47 10.78 0.96 -11.20
N VAL A 48 11.03 2.22 -10.84
CA VAL A 48 12.38 2.79 -10.66
C VAL A 48 12.80 2.87 -9.19
N ASP A 49 11.98 2.36 -8.25
CA ASP A 49 12.31 2.34 -6.84
C ASP A 49 13.53 1.44 -6.57
N LYS A 50 14.45 1.88 -5.72
CA LYS A 50 15.68 1.15 -5.38
C LYS A 50 15.43 -0.20 -4.69
N LYS A 51 14.20 -0.51 -4.29
CA LYS A 51 13.77 -1.82 -3.76
C LYS A 51 13.39 -2.81 -4.86
N VAL A 52 13.39 -2.40 -6.12
CA VAL A 52 13.36 -3.31 -7.26
C VAL A 52 14.74 -3.95 -7.40
N ALA A 53 14.83 -5.24 -7.11
CA ALA A 53 16.02 -6.01 -7.42
C ALA A 53 15.62 -7.18 -8.31
N ASP A 54 16.40 -7.37 -9.38
CA ASP A 54 16.14 -8.30 -10.48
C ASP A 54 14.78 -8.08 -11.20
N GLY A 55 14.30 -6.84 -11.25
CA GLY A 55 13.02 -6.50 -11.88
C GLY A 55 11.79 -6.87 -11.04
N LEU A 56 11.97 -7.40 -9.83
CA LEU A 56 10.89 -7.73 -8.90
C LEU A 56 10.66 -6.57 -7.92
N LEU A 57 9.48 -5.97 -7.98
CA LEU A 57 9.05 -4.94 -7.04
C LEU A 57 8.90 -5.55 -5.64
N ARG A 58 9.62 -5.01 -4.65
CA ARG A 58 9.50 -5.41 -3.25
C ARG A 58 8.83 -4.30 -2.44
N LEU A 59 7.85 -4.68 -1.64
CA LEU A 59 7.08 -3.76 -0.80
C LEU A 59 7.32 -4.07 0.67
N ILE A 60 7.13 -3.05 1.51
CA ILE A 60 7.01 -3.22 2.95
C ILE A 60 5.51 -3.28 3.25
N LEU A 61 5.06 -4.42 3.75
CA LEU A 61 3.65 -4.68 4.04
C LEU A 61 3.50 -5.10 5.50
N LEU A 62 2.33 -4.84 6.07
CA LEU A 62 2.00 -5.25 7.44
C LEU A 62 1.56 -6.71 7.42
N ARG A 63 2.01 -7.49 8.40
CA ARG A 63 1.60 -8.90 8.52
C ARG A 63 1.55 -9.33 9.98
N GLY A 64 0.39 -9.81 10.41
CA GLY A 64 0.17 -10.23 11.79
C GLY A 64 -0.14 -9.06 12.73
N PRO A 65 0.16 -9.18 14.03
CA PRO A 65 -0.24 -8.18 15.02
C PRO A 65 0.50 -6.85 14.79
N LEU A 66 -0.08 -5.76 15.31
CA LEU A 66 0.47 -4.42 15.17
C LEU A 66 1.95 -4.38 15.59
N GLY A 67 2.78 -3.74 14.76
CA GLY A 67 4.23 -3.64 14.96
C GLY A 67 5.03 -4.61 14.08
N ASN A 68 4.36 -5.56 13.42
CA ASN A 68 5.00 -6.49 12.50
C ASN A 68 4.87 -6.03 11.04
N CYS A 69 5.98 -6.04 10.31
CA CYS A 69 6.01 -5.82 8.88
C CYS A 69 6.98 -6.79 8.21
N VAL A 70 6.75 -7.03 6.92
CA VAL A 70 7.58 -7.88 6.09
C VAL A 70 8.04 -7.09 4.87
N PHE A 71 9.30 -7.27 4.49
CA PHE A 71 9.82 -6.83 3.20
C PHE A 71 9.74 -8.01 2.23
N THR A 72 8.85 -7.90 1.25
CA THR A 72 8.52 -9.04 0.37
C THR A 72 8.20 -8.59 -1.05
N GLY A 73 8.59 -9.41 -2.02
CA GLY A 73 8.08 -9.34 -3.40
C GLY A 73 6.97 -10.36 -3.68
N ASP A 74 6.70 -11.27 -2.73
CA ASP A 74 5.66 -12.29 -2.82
C ASP A 74 4.34 -11.72 -2.30
N PHE A 75 3.65 -10.99 -3.17
CA PHE A 75 2.29 -10.50 -2.94
C PHE A 75 1.48 -10.62 -4.24
N ASP A 76 0.16 -10.69 -4.09
CA ASP A 76 -0.73 -10.74 -5.24
C ASP A 76 -0.72 -9.40 -5.98
N ARG A 77 -0.32 -9.43 -7.26
CA ARG A 77 -0.31 -8.25 -8.15
C ARG A 77 -1.71 -7.72 -8.41
N GLN A 78 -2.73 -8.58 -8.42
CA GLN A 78 -4.11 -8.14 -8.58
C GLN A 78 -4.55 -7.30 -7.39
N ALA A 79 -4.19 -7.71 -6.17
CA ALA A 79 -4.47 -6.94 -4.96
C ALA A 79 -3.77 -5.57 -4.97
N LEU A 80 -2.55 -5.48 -5.51
CA LEU A 80 -1.87 -4.20 -5.72
C LEU A 80 -2.64 -3.32 -6.72
N ASP A 81 -3.06 -3.87 -7.86
CA ASP A 81 -3.82 -3.13 -8.87
C ASP A 81 -5.16 -2.64 -8.34
N ASP A 82 -5.88 -3.45 -7.58
CA ASP A 82 -7.12 -3.07 -6.93
C ASP A 82 -6.90 -1.99 -5.87
N THR A 83 -5.79 -2.05 -5.13
CA THR A 83 -5.38 -0.99 -4.21
C THR A 83 -5.14 0.32 -4.98
N LEU A 84 -4.37 0.29 -6.07
CA LEU A 84 -4.08 1.49 -6.85
C LEU A 84 -5.37 2.10 -7.44
N ARG A 85 -6.27 1.28 -7.97
CA ARG A 85 -7.59 1.73 -8.48
C ARG A 85 -8.50 2.30 -7.40
N ALA A 86 -8.43 1.79 -6.17
CA ALA A 86 -9.21 2.32 -5.07
C ALA A 86 -8.78 3.73 -4.62
N PHE A 87 -7.50 4.08 -4.85
CA PHE A 87 -6.92 5.36 -4.39
C PHE A 87 -6.65 6.37 -5.51
N CYS A 88 -6.56 5.94 -6.78
CA CYS A 88 -6.39 6.84 -7.93
C CYS A 88 -7.73 7.10 -8.60
N LYS A 89 -8.01 8.35 -8.96
CA LYS A 89 -9.08 8.67 -9.91
C LYS A 89 -8.53 8.44 -11.33
N SER A 90 -9.34 7.83 -12.18
CA SER A 90 -9.03 7.28 -13.51
C SER A 90 -8.07 8.13 -14.34
#